data_AF-A0A7V4K389-F1
#
_entry.id   AF-A0A7V4K389-F1
#
_cell.length_a   1.000
_cell.length_b   1.000
_cell.length_c   1.000
_cell.angle_alpha   90.00
_cell.angle_beta   90.00
_cell.angle_gamma   90.00
#
_symmetry.space_group_name_H-M   'P 1'
#
loop_
_entity.id
_entity.type
_entity.pdbx_description
1 polymer ?
#
loop_
_entity_poly.entity_id
_entity_poly.type
_entity_poly.pdbx_seq_one_letter_code
_entity_poly.pdbx_strand_id
1 'polypeptide(L)' 'ESQKGILIGKGGRMLKRIGSLARKELEEIWGKKVYLELWVRVQEDWRDKDFVLRDLGLIG' A
#
# COMPACT_ATOMS: atom_id res chain seq x y z
N GLU A 1 -2.52 12.31 -9.93
CA GLU A 1 -3.68 11.58 -10.51
C GLU A 1 -3.39 10.27 -11.26
N SER A 2 -2.43 10.18 -12.21
CA SER A 2 -2.24 8.95 -13.03
C SER A 2 -1.85 7.69 -12.24
N GLN A 3 -1.06 7.83 -11.18
CA GLN A 3 -0.50 6.72 -10.39
C GLN A 3 -1.59 5.92 -9.65
N LYS A 4 -2.65 6.60 -9.16
CA LYS A 4 -3.75 5.94 -8.46
C LYS A 4 -4.42 4.90 -9.35
N GLY A 5 -4.68 5.24 -10.61
CA GLY A 5 -5.26 4.33 -11.59
C GLY A 5 -4.37 3.12 -11.86
N ILE A 6 -3.06 3.31 -11.94
CA ILE A 6 -2.07 2.23 -12.15
C ILE A 6 -2.07 1.26 -10.96
N LEU A 7 -2.03 1.78 -9.73
CA LEU A 7 -1.99 0.97 -8.51
C LEU A 7 -3.29 0.19 -8.28
N ILE A 8 -4.44 0.78 -8.58
CA ILE A 8 -5.73 0.10 -8.49
C ILE A 8 -5.84 -0.95 -9.62
N GLY A 9 -5.48 -0.57 -10.85
CA GLY A 9 -5.64 -1.38 -12.05
C GLY A 9 -7.11 -1.53 -12.48
N LYS A 10 -7.34 -2.01 -13.70
CA LYS A 10 -8.70 -2.20 -14.25
C LYS A 10 -9.52 -3.13 -13.34
N GLY A 11 -10.60 -2.61 -12.75
CA GLY A 11 -11.46 -3.36 -11.82
C GLY A 11 -10.77 -3.76 -10.50
N GLY A 12 -9.75 -3.01 -10.05
CA GLY A 12 -9.06 -3.30 -8.78
C GLY A 12 -8.09 -4.48 -8.83
N ARG A 13 -7.80 -5.03 -10.01
CA ARG A 13 -7.00 -6.25 -10.14
C ARG A 13 -5.56 -6.11 -9.64
N MET A 14 -4.96 -4.93 -9.79
CA MET A 14 -3.58 -4.72 -9.36
C MET A 14 -3.51 -4.63 -7.83
N LEU A 15 -4.40 -3.84 -7.22
CA LEU A 15 -4.49 -3.75 -5.75
C LEU A 15 -4.81 -5.10 -5.11
N LYS A 16 -5.73 -5.88 -5.71
CA LYS A 16 -6.03 -7.24 -5.27
C LYS A 16 -4.81 -8.16 -5.33
N ARG A 17 -4.00 -8.07 -6.39
CA ARG A 17 -2.77 -8.86 -6.54
C ARG A 17 -1.76 -8.51 -5.45
N ILE A 18 -1.50 -7.22 -5.24
CA ILE A 18 -0.60 -6.72 -4.19
C ILE A 18 -1.07 -7.22 -2.82
N GLY A 19 -2.33 -7.00 -2.47
CA GLY A 19 -2.88 -7.42 -1.18
C GLY A 19 -2.89 -8.93 -0.97
N SER A 20 -3.10 -9.72 -2.03
CA SER A 20 -3.08 -11.19 -1.93
C SER A 20 -1.67 -11.73 -1.66
N LEU A 21 -0.65 -11.16 -2.32
CA LEU A 21 0.75 -11.54 -2.11
C LEU A 21 1.21 -11.13 -0.71
N ALA A 22 1.00 -9.87 -0.32
CA ALA A 22 1.35 -9.38 1.00
C ALA A 22 0.64 -10.18 2.11
N ARG A 23 -0.68 -10.41 1.99
CA ARG A 23 -1.43 -11.21 2.97
C ARG A 23 -0.86 -12.63 3.11
N LYS A 24 -0.45 -13.27 2.02
CA LYS A 24 0.14 -14.62 2.09
C LYS A 24 1.43 -14.62 2.91
N GLU A 25 2.33 -13.68 2.65
CA GLU A 25 3.58 -13.51 3.42
C GLU A 25 3.29 -13.23 4.90
N LEU A 26 2.31 -12.36 5.18
CA LEU A 26 1.88 -12.07 6.56
C LEU A 26 1.32 -13.31 7.28
N GLU A 27 0.50 -14.12 6.60
CA GLU A 27 -0.02 -15.38 7.17
C GLU A 27 1.11 -16.39 7.44
N GLU A 28 2.14 -16.42 6.60
CA GLU A 28 3.33 -17.28 6.79
C GLU A 28 4.16 -16.84 8.00
N ILE A 29 4.39 -15.54 8.17
CA ILE A 29 5.16 -14.99 9.30
C ILE A 29 4.45 -15.26 10.64
N TRP A 30 3.12 -15.09 10.69
CA TRP A 30 2.35 -15.19 11.93
C TRP A 30 1.69 -16.54 12.18
N GLY A 31 1.70 -17.45 11.20
CA GLY A 31 1.07 -18.76 11.30
C GLY A 31 -0.45 -18.72 11.53
N LYS A 32 -1.11 -17.62 11.14
CA LYS A 32 -2.54 -17.36 11.38
C LYS A 32 -3.18 -16.71 10.18
N LYS A 33 -4.51 -16.80 10.09
CA LYS A 33 -5.27 -16.08 9.05
C LYS A 33 -5.27 -14.58 9.31
N VAL A 34 -5.05 -13.82 8.24
CA VAL A 34 -4.97 -12.35 8.26
C VAL A 34 -6.04 -11.79 7.36
N TYR A 35 -6.81 -10.81 7.85
CA TYR A 35 -7.62 -9.96 7.00
C TYR A 35 -6.84 -8.67 6.75
N LEU A 36 -6.51 -8.39 5.48
CA LEU A 36 -5.73 -7.21 5.08
C LEU A 36 -6.60 -6.31 4.20
N GLU A 37 -7.00 -5.17 4.74
CA GLU A 37 -7.68 -4.10 4.02
C GLU A 37 -6.67 -3.07 3.52
N LEU A 38 -6.76 -2.70 2.23
CA LEU A 38 -5.86 -1.75 1.59
C LEU A 38 -6.67 -0.68 0.85
N TRP A 39 -6.19 0.56 0.91
CA TRP A 39 -6.74 1.68 0.15
C TRP A 39 -5.61 2.50 -0.50
N VAL A 40 -5.91 3.16 -1.62
CA VAL A 40 -4.94 4.03 -2.33
C VAL A 40 -5.33 5.49 -2.12
N ARG A 41 -4.45 6.26 -1.47
CA ARG A 41 -4.56 7.72 -1.35
C ARG A 41 -3.56 8.39 -2.28
N VAL A 42 -3.90 9.59 -2.74
CA VAL A 42 -2.97 10.47 -3.46
C VAL A 42 -2.72 11.66 -2.56
N GLN A 43 -1.45 11.99 -2.39
CA GLN A 43 -1.01 13.18 -1.69
C GLN A 43 0.00 13.89 -2.59
N GLU A 44 -0.31 15.11 -2.98
CA GLU A 44 0.55 15.90 -3.86
C GLU A 44 1.87 16.22 -3.15
N ASP A 45 2.96 16.09 -3.88
CA ASP A 45 4.34 16.42 -3.46
C ASP A 45 4.71 15.87 -2.08
N TRP A 46 4.22 14.66 -1.76
CA TRP A 46 4.45 14.03 -0.46
C TRP A 46 5.93 13.77 -0.18
N ARG A 47 6.74 13.61 -1.24
CA ARG A 47 8.18 13.38 -1.14
C ARG A 47 8.96 14.62 -0.72
N ASP A 48 8.37 15.81 -0.87
CA ASP A 48 9.01 17.08 -0.52
C ASP A 48 8.55 17.59 0.86
N LYS A 49 7.73 16.78 1.56
CA LYS A 49 7.14 17.14 2.85
C LYS A 49 7.79 16.32 3.96
N ASP A 50 8.72 16.94 4.68
CA ASP A 50 9.45 16.30 5.80
C ASP A 50 8.54 15.59 6.81
N PHE A 51 7.40 16.20 7.16
CA PHE A 51 6.46 15.59 8.09
C PHE A 51 5.87 14.28 7.56
N VAL A 52 5.65 14.18 6.24
CA VAL A 52 5.11 12.97 5.59
C VAL A 52 6.18 11.89 5.54
N LEU A 53 7.42 12.28 5.22
CA LEU A 53 8.54 11.34 5.21
C LEU A 53 8.79 10.76 6.61
N ARG A 54 8.66 11.58 7.67
CA ARG A 54 8.73 11.12 9.07
C ARG A 54 7.59 10.16 9.41
N ASP A 55 6.35 10.50 9.06
CA ASP A 55 5.16 9.65 9.31
C ASP A 55 5.26 8.29 8.59
N LEU A 56 5.82 8.28 7.39
CA LEU A 56 6.09 7.06 6.62
C LEU A 56 7.34 6.27 7.09
N GLY A 57 8.08 6.79 8.07
CA GLY A 57 9.31 6.16 8.59
C GLY A 57 10.50 6.19 7.62
N LEU A 58 10.52 7.10 6.65
CA LEU A 58 11.57 7.21 5.63
C LEU A 58 12.74 8.11 6.05
N ILE A 59 12.53 9.00 7.02
CA ILE A 59 13.58 9.85 7.61
C ILE A 59 13.41 9.92 9.13
N GLY A 60 14.53 9.97 9.87
CA GLY A 60 14.61 10.05 11.33
C GLY A 60 15.17 11.39 11.79
#